data_AF-A0A7C4S1R7-F1
#
_entry.id   AF-A0A7C4S1R7-F1
#
_cell.length_a   1.000
_cell.length_b   1.000
_cell.length_c   1.000
_cell.angle_alpha   90.00
_cell.angle_beta   90.00
_cell.angle_gamma   90.00
#
_symmetry.space_group_name_H-M   'P 1'
#
loop_
_entity.id
_entity.type
_entity.pdbx_description
1 polymer ?
#
loop_
_entity_poly.entity_id
_entity_poly.type
_entity_poly.pdbx_seq_one_letter_code
_entity_poly.pdbx_strand_id
1 'polypeptide(L)'
;MKRARKSPLYMRWRSRLPQRPPAYVDDSASMEEAEPVTIAWPADTPKPRVGIVRDFEAFPRWTKYQRFLRRNGFPHELYNLHAHDWLRAAERLDVVIGFVSSEWPHLEEQRRKYWLLERRLGKLCYPSTAHILLYEDKFLEAYAARIFDLPFARTWTTHDRADALRIVETAPYPLVSKTVPGSGSAGVRLLENAAAARRFVEQAFSRLGRKTHRPGCRQNNYVYFQEYVPNDGYDLRVAVVGERAFGYYRQTPPGDFRASGMNLVEKRALPEDALRIAWRVNEVVRSPMLAVDMVRGLDGAFRIVEFSPVFAVETPMQLMVDGVPGSYVREAGGAIRFEPGRYWVHELALREFFLTAYLPQRRGLGGGT
;
A
#
# COMPACT_ATOMS: atom_id res chain seq x y z
N MET A 1 -25.45 3.19 0.70
CA MET A 1 -24.80 2.41 1.80
C MET A 1 -23.32 2.73 2.04
N LYS A 2 -22.40 2.72 1.04
CA LYS A 2 -20.94 2.87 1.27
C LYS A 2 -20.51 4.23 1.85
N ARG A 3 -21.10 5.34 1.39
CA ARG A 3 -20.87 6.69 1.97
C ARG A 3 -21.24 6.75 3.45
N ALA A 4 -22.37 6.12 3.82
CA ALA A 4 -22.80 6.01 5.21
C ALA A 4 -21.82 5.20 6.07
N ARG A 5 -21.18 4.16 5.50
CA ARG A 5 -20.13 3.38 6.18
C ARG A 5 -18.87 4.18 6.51
N LYS A 6 -18.64 5.31 5.85
CA LYS A 6 -17.51 6.23 6.12
C LYS A 6 -17.88 7.36 7.08
N SER A 7 -19.16 7.44 7.51
CA SER A 7 -19.59 8.45 8.47
C SER A 7 -19.03 8.16 9.87
N PRO A 8 -18.71 9.21 10.66
CA PRO A 8 -18.32 9.03 12.06
C PRO A 8 -19.34 8.25 12.88
N LEU A 9 -20.64 8.40 12.57
CA LEU A 9 -21.74 7.72 13.26
C LEU A 9 -21.72 6.19 13.03
N TYR A 10 -21.59 5.76 11.77
CA TYR A 10 -21.51 4.34 11.44
C TYR A 10 -20.28 3.69 12.06
N MET A 11 -19.11 4.32 11.94
CA MET A 11 -17.88 3.78 12.52
C MET A 11 -17.98 3.66 14.05
N ARG A 12 -18.63 4.63 14.70
CA ARG A 12 -18.93 4.58 16.14
C ARG A 12 -19.84 3.40 16.50
N TRP A 13 -20.91 3.18 15.75
CA TRP A 13 -21.78 2.02 15.97
C TRP A 13 -21.02 0.70 15.75
N ARG A 14 -20.29 0.58 14.64
CA ARG A 14 -19.53 -0.63 14.28
C ARG A 14 -18.47 -0.99 15.32
N SER A 15 -17.85 0.00 15.98
CA SER A 15 -16.84 -0.20 17.03
C SER A 15 -17.36 -0.87 18.30
N ARG A 16 -18.68 -0.87 18.52
CA ARG A 16 -19.33 -1.49 19.70
C ARG A 16 -19.70 -2.96 19.47
N LEU A 17 -19.63 -3.42 18.23
CA LEU A 17 -19.90 -4.82 17.89
C LEU A 17 -18.66 -5.67 18.16
N PRO A 18 -18.82 -6.95 18.55
CA PRO A 18 -17.71 -7.88 18.68
C PRO A 18 -16.82 -7.86 17.44
N GLN A 19 -15.51 -8.05 17.64
CA GLN A 19 -14.63 -8.36 16.52
C GLN A 19 -15.14 -9.65 15.88
N ARG A 20 -15.26 -9.64 14.55
CA ARG A 20 -15.57 -10.88 13.84
C ARG A 20 -14.40 -11.84 14.08
N PRO A 21 -14.64 -13.13 14.35
CA PRO A 21 -13.57 -14.09 14.42
C PRO A 21 -12.74 -14.02 13.12
N PRO A 22 -11.42 -14.12 13.20
CA PRO A 22 -10.59 -14.06 12.01
C PRO A 22 -11.00 -15.18 11.06
N ALA A 23 -11.47 -14.81 9.87
CA ALA A 23 -11.88 -15.75 8.84
C ALA A 23 -10.92 -15.60 7.67
N TYR A 24 -10.28 -16.69 7.29
CA TYR A 24 -9.46 -16.75 6.10
C TYR A 24 -10.36 -17.11 4.93
N VAL A 25 -10.48 -16.20 3.97
CA VAL A 25 -11.13 -16.51 2.69
C VAL A 25 -10.14 -17.29 1.84
N ASP A 26 -10.57 -18.41 1.28
CA ASP A 26 -9.88 -19.13 0.21
C ASP A 26 -10.67 -18.96 -1.07
N ASP A 27 -10.16 -18.14 -1.99
CA ASP A 27 -10.78 -17.90 -3.28
C ASP A 27 -10.13 -18.71 -4.42
N SER A 28 -9.34 -19.74 -4.09
CA SER A 28 -8.57 -20.49 -5.09
C SER A 28 -9.43 -21.13 -6.18
N ALA A 29 -10.65 -21.56 -5.83
CA ALA A 29 -11.60 -22.16 -6.77
C ALA A 29 -12.36 -21.12 -7.62
N SER A 30 -12.39 -19.86 -7.20
CA SER A 30 -13.13 -18.77 -7.87
C SER A 30 -12.23 -17.69 -8.46
N MET A 31 -10.90 -17.90 -8.47
CA MET A 31 -9.96 -16.97 -9.11
C MET A 31 -10.20 -16.92 -10.62
N GLU A 32 -10.39 -15.72 -11.14
CA GLU A 32 -10.41 -15.48 -12.59
C GLU A 32 -9.13 -15.97 -13.27
N GLU A 33 -9.28 -16.35 -14.54
CA GLU A 33 -8.17 -16.72 -15.41
C GLU A 33 -7.23 -15.54 -15.65
N ALA A 34 -5.93 -15.84 -15.63
CA ALA A 34 -4.86 -14.89 -15.77
C ALA A 34 -3.63 -15.58 -16.37
N GLU A 35 -2.81 -14.80 -17.05
CA GLU A 35 -1.55 -15.23 -17.64
C GLU A 35 -0.66 -15.91 -16.61
N PRO A 36 0.01 -17.02 -16.96
CA PRO A 36 0.88 -17.69 -16.04
C PRO A 36 2.14 -16.88 -15.76
N VAL A 37 2.34 -16.52 -14.49
CA VAL A 37 3.60 -15.92 -14.07
C VAL A 37 4.61 -17.03 -13.71
N THR A 38 5.63 -17.17 -14.56
CA THR A 38 6.75 -18.10 -14.35
C THR A 38 8.04 -17.36 -14.01
N ILE A 39 8.95 -18.06 -13.33
CA ILE A 39 10.29 -17.56 -13.01
C ILE A 39 11.34 -18.51 -13.57
N ALA A 40 12.25 -17.97 -14.38
CA ALA A 40 13.46 -18.67 -14.79
C ALA A 40 14.38 -18.75 -13.57
N TRP A 41 14.50 -19.94 -12.98
CA TRP A 41 15.27 -20.17 -11.77
C TRP A 41 16.64 -20.80 -12.11
N PRO A 42 17.76 -20.31 -11.54
CA PRO A 42 19.08 -20.92 -11.78
C PRO A 42 19.11 -22.39 -11.33
N ALA A 43 19.63 -23.28 -12.18
CA ALA A 43 19.59 -24.72 -11.94
C ALA A 43 20.43 -25.17 -10.73
N ASP A 44 21.48 -24.43 -10.41
CA ASP A 44 22.43 -24.67 -9.32
C ASP A 44 21.97 -24.07 -7.97
N THR A 45 20.88 -23.31 -7.96
CA THR A 45 20.42 -22.60 -6.77
C THR A 45 19.20 -23.32 -6.17
N PRO A 46 19.25 -23.81 -4.92
CA PRO A 46 18.08 -24.41 -4.29
C PRO A 46 16.98 -23.35 -4.04
N LYS A 47 15.72 -23.74 -4.28
CA LYS A 47 14.57 -22.87 -4.00
C LYS A 47 14.35 -22.76 -2.48
N PRO A 48 14.07 -21.55 -1.96
CA PRO A 48 13.77 -21.36 -0.54
C PRO A 48 12.51 -22.10 -0.12
N ARG A 49 12.47 -22.57 1.13
CA ARG A 49 11.23 -22.92 1.79
C ARG A 49 10.49 -21.66 2.24
N VAL A 50 9.25 -21.52 1.78
CA VAL A 50 8.45 -20.30 1.94
C VAL A 50 7.30 -20.51 2.94
N GLY A 51 7.25 -19.69 3.98
CA GLY A 51 6.09 -19.58 4.86
C GLY A 51 5.10 -18.52 4.36
N ILE A 52 3.84 -18.89 4.16
CA ILE A 52 2.78 -17.99 3.69
C ILE A 52 1.93 -17.54 4.88
N VAL A 53 2.00 -16.27 5.22
CA VAL A 53 1.11 -15.59 6.16
C VAL A 53 -0.21 -15.29 5.45
N ARG A 54 -1.30 -15.83 6.01
CA ARG A 54 -2.65 -15.60 5.48
C ARG A 54 -3.21 -14.25 5.92
N ASP A 55 -4.00 -13.67 5.06
CA ASP A 55 -4.66 -12.39 5.28
C ASP A 55 -6.18 -12.52 5.46
N PHE A 56 -6.78 -11.50 6.07
CA PHE A 56 -8.22 -11.45 6.37
C PHE A 56 -9.04 -10.67 5.33
N GLU A 57 -8.45 -10.34 4.17
CA GLU A 57 -9.16 -9.56 3.15
C GLU A 57 -10.14 -10.42 2.36
N ALA A 58 -11.15 -9.76 1.78
CA ALA A 58 -12.12 -10.42 0.90
C ALA A 58 -11.48 -10.98 -0.39
N PHE A 59 -10.40 -10.34 -0.84
CA PHE A 59 -9.59 -10.76 -1.99
C PHE A 59 -8.19 -11.11 -1.48
N PRO A 60 -8.01 -12.35 -0.97
CA PRO A 60 -6.78 -12.75 -0.30
C PRO A 60 -5.59 -12.71 -1.25
N ARG A 61 -4.44 -12.25 -0.73
CA ARG A 61 -3.14 -12.32 -1.38
C ARG A 61 -2.55 -13.72 -1.30
N TRP A 62 -2.77 -14.40 -0.16
CA TRP A 62 -2.13 -15.68 0.15
C TRP A 62 -2.45 -16.79 -0.86
N THR A 63 -3.64 -16.80 -1.46
CA THR A 63 -4.03 -17.76 -2.51
C THR A 63 -3.27 -17.53 -3.82
N LYS A 64 -3.03 -16.27 -4.20
CA LYS A 64 -2.24 -15.91 -5.40
C LYS A 64 -0.77 -16.25 -5.19
N TYR A 65 -0.24 -15.98 -3.99
CA TYR A 65 1.10 -16.40 -3.62
C TYR A 65 1.24 -17.92 -3.68
N GLN A 66 0.28 -18.66 -3.13
CA GLN A 66 0.29 -20.12 -3.18
C GLN A 66 0.21 -20.65 -4.62
N ARG A 67 -0.65 -20.07 -5.46
CA ARG A 67 -0.75 -20.41 -6.89
C ARG A 67 0.59 -20.21 -7.61
N PHE A 68 1.25 -19.08 -7.41
CA PHE A 68 2.58 -18.80 -7.95
C PHE A 68 3.63 -19.81 -7.48
N LEU A 69 3.70 -20.07 -6.17
CA LEU A 69 4.71 -20.97 -5.58
C LEU A 69 4.53 -22.42 -6.04
N ARG A 70 3.27 -22.91 -6.11
CA ARG A 70 2.96 -24.24 -6.66
C ARG A 70 3.39 -24.36 -8.11
N ARG A 71 2.99 -23.40 -8.95
CA ARG A 71 3.32 -23.38 -10.38
C ARG A 71 4.82 -23.39 -10.63
N ASN A 72 5.57 -22.66 -9.81
CA ASN A 72 7.02 -22.55 -9.96
C ASN A 72 7.79 -23.55 -9.08
N GLY A 73 7.12 -24.53 -8.45
CA GLY A 73 7.77 -25.60 -7.69
C GLY A 73 8.60 -25.13 -6.48
N PHE A 74 8.16 -24.10 -5.77
CA PHE A 74 8.77 -23.69 -4.50
C PHE A 74 8.18 -24.51 -3.35
N PRO A 75 9.00 -25.08 -2.45
CA PRO A 75 8.51 -25.69 -1.22
C PRO A 75 7.87 -24.61 -0.34
N HIS A 76 6.63 -24.83 0.09
CA HIS A 76 5.90 -23.82 0.85
C HIS A 76 4.90 -24.42 1.82
N GLU A 77 4.56 -23.65 2.83
CA GLU A 77 3.55 -24.00 3.82
C GLU A 77 2.86 -22.77 4.40
N LEU A 78 1.71 -22.96 5.02
CA LEU A 78 1.05 -21.89 5.75
C LEU A 78 1.81 -21.60 7.04
N TYR A 79 2.05 -20.32 7.29
CA TYR A 79 2.78 -19.83 8.45
C TYR A 79 1.88 -18.96 9.32
N ASN A 80 1.55 -19.46 10.52
CA ASN A 80 0.69 -18.74 11.46
C ASN A 80 1.52 -17.74 12.26
N LEU A 81 1.55 -16.49 11.77
CA LEU A 81 2.29 -15.42 12.42
C LEU A 81 1.77 -15.14 13.85
N HIS A 82 0.49 -15.40 14.13
CA HIS A 82 -0.11 -15.16 15.45
C HIS A 82 0.15 -16.25 16.48
N ALA A 83 0.66 -17.41 16.07
CA ALA A 83 0.90 -18.52 16.98
C ALA A 83 1.93 -18.14 18.07
N HIS A 84 1.82 -18.70 19.27
CA HIS A 84 2.78 -18.43 20.34
C HIS A 84 4.18 -18.99 20.01
N ASP A 85 4.24 -20.09 19.25
CA ASP A 85 5.42 -20.80 18.79
C ASP A 85 5.89 -20.39 17.38
N TRP A 86 5.43 -19.23 16.89
CA TRP A 86 5.78 -18.67 15.58
C TRP A 86 7.30 -18.63 15.31
N LEU A 87 8.11 -18.41 16.34
CA LEU A 87 9.58 -18.43 16.26
C LEU A 87 10.12 -19.80 15.87
N ARG A 88 9.69 -20.86 16.59
CA ARG A 88 10.07 -22.24 16.30
C ARG A 88 9.62 -22.65 14.90
N ALA A 89 8.38 -22.28 14.54
CA ALA A 89 7.87 -22.54 13.20
C ALA A 89 8.67 -21.83 12.09
N ALA A 90 9.33 -20.70 12.38
CA ALA A 90 10.16 -19.97 11.43
C ALA A 90 11.55 -20.57 11.20
N GLU A 91 12.06 -21.41 12.11
CA GLU A 91 13.41 -21.98 12.03
C GLU A 91 13.63 -22.71 10.70
N ARG A 92 12.65 -23.51 10.29
CA ARG A 92 12.64 -24.31 9.05
C ARG A 92 12.39 -23.51 7.76
N LEU A 93 12.00 -22.23 7.85
CA LEU A 93 11.69 -21.40 6.69
C LEU A 93 12.92 -20.61 6.25
N ASP A 94 13.07 -20.37 4.96
CA ASP A 94 14.09 -19.42 4.44
C ASP A 94 13.46 -18.03 4.22
N VAL A 95 12.19 -18.01 3.81
CA VAL A 95 11.45 -16.83 3.42
C VAL A 95 10.08 -16.83 4.09
N VAL A 96 9.62 -15.67 4.54
CA VAL A 96 8.25 -15.46 5.03
C VAL A 96 7.55 -14.42 4.18
N ILE A 97 6.43 -14.77 3.56
CA ILE A 97 5.66 -13.84 2.72
C ILE A 97 4.24 -13.66 3.25
N GLY A 98 3.64 -12.50 3.07
CA GLY A 98 2.24 -12.23 3.36
C GLY A 98 1.99 -11.03 4.25
N PHE A 99 0.72 -10.65 4.38
CA PHE A 99 0.31 -9.45 5.09
C PHE A 99 -1.04 -9.70 5.73
N VAL A 100 -1.13 -9.74 7.07
CA VAL A 100 -2.34 -10.17 7.78
C VAL A 100 -3.52 -9.22 7.50
N SER A 101 -3.35 -7.95 7.87
CA SER A 101 -4.43 -6.96 7.84
C SER A 101 -3.89 -5.57 8.16
N SER A 102 -4.55 -4.54 7.61
CA SER A 102 -4.24 -3.13 7.90
C SER A 102 -4.70 -2.66 9.28
N GLU A 103 -5.40 -3.49 10.06
CA GLU A 103 -5.82 -3.18 11.43
C GLU A 103 -4.62 -2.97 12.36
N TRP A 104 -4.70 -1.96 13.23
CA TRP A 104 -3.55 -1.49 14.01
C TRP A 104 -2.87 -2.59 14.86
N PRO A 105 -3.59 -3.45 15.61
CA PRO A 105 -2.94 -4.51 16.39
C PRO A 105 -2.16 -5.50 15.52
N HIS A 106 -2.73 -5.88 14.36
CA HIS A 106 -2.08 -6.81 13.44
C HIS A 106 -0.88 -6.18 12.74
N LEU A 107 -0.99 -4.91 12.33
CA LEU A 107 0.11 -4.18 11.72
C LEU A 107 1.29 -4.04 12.68
N GLU A 108 1.03 -3.69 13.94
CA GLU A 108 2.06 -3.55 14.97
C GLU A 108 2.71 -4.89 15.35
N GLU A 109 1.93 -5.95 15.46
CA GLU A 109 2.47 -7.30 15.63
C GLU A 109 3.37 -7.69 14.45
N GLN A 110 2.89 -7.45 13.23
CA GLN A 110 3.62 -7.80 12.03
C GLN A 110 4.93 -7.02 11.91
N ARG A 111 4.93 -5.71 12.16
CA ARG A 111 6.14 -4.86 12.18
C ARG A 111 7.21 -5.44 13.10
N ARG A 112 6.84 -5.82 14.32
CA ARG A 112 7.77 -6.39 15.32
C ARG A 112 8.31 -7.75 14.89
N LYS A 113 7.43 -8.64 14.44
CA LYS A 113 7.81 -10.01 14.06
C LYS A 113 8.64 -10.04 12.78
N TYR A 114 8.30 -9.23 11.78
CA TYR A 114 9.07 -9.13 10.54
C TYR A 114 10.45 -8.50 10.79
N TRP A 115 10.53 -7.50 11.66
CA TRP A 115 11.81 -6.96 12.11
C TRP A 115 12.69 -8.04 12.76
N LEU A 116 12.13 -8.89 13.64
CA LEU A 116 12.86 -10.00 14.24
C LEU A 116 13.30 -11.03 13.19
N LEU A 117 12.38 -11.44 12.30
CA LEU A 117 12.66 -12.39 11.22
C LEU A 117 13.85 -11.95 10.37
N GLU A 118 13.86 -10.69 9.91
CA GLU A 118 14.93 -10.17 9.06
C GLU A 118 16.20 -9.84 9.83
N ARG A 119 16.10 -9.16 10.98
CA ARG A 119 17.27 -8.61 11.68
C ARG A 119 17.94 -9.58 12.64
N ARG A 120 17.23 -10.64 13.08
CA ARG A 120 17.73 -11.58 14.10
C ARG A 120 17.77 -13.03 13.63
N LEU A 121 16.83 -13.44 12.77
CA LEU A 121 16.74 -14.83 12.30
C LEU A 121 17.26 -15.02 10.86
N GLY A 122 17.73 -13.95 10.21
CA GLY A 122 18.31 -13.99 8.87
C GLY A 122 17.31 -14.44 7.78
N LYS A 123 16.01 -14.32 8.03
CA LYS A 123 14.96 -14.67 7.07
C LYS A 123 14.72 -13.49 6.13
N LEU A 124 14.31 -13.76 4.90
CA LEU A 124 13.79 -12.70 4.03
C LEU A 124 12.28 -12.60 4.12
N CYS A 125 11.77 -11.36 4.18
CA CYS A 125 10.35 -11.11 4.26
C CYS A 125 9.80 -10.38 3.03
N TYR A 126 8.57 -10.72 2.65
CA TYR A 126 7.80 -9.96 1.66
C TYR A 126 6.37 -9.70 2.15
N PRO A 127 5.94 -8.45 2.34
CA PRO A 127 6.76 -7.22 2.32
C PRO A 127 7.92 -7.25 3.33
N SER A 128 9.01 -6.53 3.03
CA SER A 128 10.16 -6.42 3.94
C SER A 128 9.82 -5.58 5.18
N THR A 129 10.67 -5.57 6.21
CA THR A 129 10.48 -4.70 7.38
C THR A 129 10.36 -3.23 6.97
N ALA A 130 11.18 -2.77 6.02
CA ALA A 130 11.13 -1.39 5.53
C ALA A 130 9.78 -1.09 4.85
N HIS A 131 9.28 -2.03 4.05
CA HIS A 131 7.99 -1.87 3.35
C HIS A 131 6.80 -1.92 4.30
N ILE A 132 6.82 -2.75 5.36
CA ILE A 132 5.75 -2.77 6.36
C ILE A 132 5.77 -1.52 7.25
N LEU A 133 6.96 -0.97 7.54
CA LEU A 133 7.06 0.31 8.24
C LEU A 133 6.48 1.44 7.40
N LEU A 134 6.77 1.48 6.09
CA LEU A 134 6.18 2.44 5.16
C LEU A 134 4.67 2.27 5.01
N TYR A 135 4.18 1.03 4.98
CA TYR A 135 2.76 0.75 4.82
C TYR A 135 1.92 1.42 5.91
N GLU A 136 0.94 2.22 5.48
CA GLU A 136 0.03 3.01 6.32
C GLU A 136 0.70 4.12 7.14
N ASP A 137 1.98 4.44 6.90
CA ASP A 137 2.71 5.52 7.57
C ASP A 137 2.86 6.74 6.65
N LYS A 138 1.86 7.61 6.70
CA LYS A 138 1.82 8.83 5.88
C LYS A 138 2.93 9.82 6.24
N PHE A 139 3.45 9.79 7.47
CA PHE A 139 4.59 10.62 7.84
C PHE A 139 5.82 10.14 7.07
N LEU A 140 6.09 8.84 7.09
CA LEU A 140 7.22 8.26 6.38
C LEU A 140 7.10 8.47 4.86
N GLU A 141 5.90 8.37 4.29
CA GLU A 141 5.65 8.73 2.89
C GLU A 141 6.03 10.19 2.59
N ALA A 142 5.57 11.13 3.41
CA ALA A 142 5.84 12.57 3.23
C ALA A 142 7.33 12.90 3.41
N TYR A 143 8.01 12.28 4.38
CA TYR A 143 9.44 12.46 4.59
C TYR A 143 10.25 11.89 3.43
N ALA A 144 9.93 10.68 2.97
CA ALA A 144 10.58 10.08 1.81
C ALA A 144 10.38 10.96 0.57
N ALA A 145 9.16 11.40 0.31
CA ALA A 145 8.88 12.30 -0.81
C ALA A 145 9.73 13.57 -0.79
N ARG A 146 9.92 14.18 0.39
CA ARG A 146 10.75 15.38 0.54
C ARG A 146 12.24 15.09 0.33
N ILE A 147 12.74 13.97 0.87
CA ILE A 147 14.17 13.59 0.74
C ILE A 147 14.54 13.32 -0.72
N PHE A 148 13.63 12.71 -1.49
CA PHE A 148 13.89 12.28 -2.86
C PHE A 148 13.28 13.19 -3.93
N ASP A 149 12.82 14.38 -3.54
CA ASP A 149 12.22 15.39 -4.42
C ASP A 149 11.12 14.81 -5.34
N LEU A 150 10.24 14.01 -4.74
CA LEU A 150 9.08 13.44 -5.43
C LEU A 150 7.98 14.51 -5.55
N PRO A 151 7.18 14.52 -6.64
CA PRO A 151 6.11 15.50 -6.86
C PRO A 151 4.91 15.20 -5.95
N PHE A 152 5.09 15.32 -4.64
CA PHE A 152 4.08 15.03 -3.62
C PHE A 152 3.30 16.30 -3.29
N ALA A 153 1.99 16.18 -3.10
CA ALA A 153 1.16 17.30 -2.66
C ALA A 153 1.74 17.88 -1.37
N ARG A 154 1.88 19.21 -1.31
CA ARG A 154 2.63 19.88 -0.24
C ARG A 154 2.09 19.46 1.12
N THR A 155 2.97 18.95 1.98
CA THR A 155 2.59 18.38 3.27
C THR A 155 3.37 19.01 4.40
N TRP A 156 2.66 19.30 5.49
CA TRP A 156 3.17 19.70 6.78
C TRP A 156 2.84 18.64 7.81
N THR A 157 3.87 18.19 8.51
CA THR A 157 3.78 17.17 9.56
C THR A 157 4.49 17.68 10.79
N THR A 158 3.85 17.56 11.95
CA THR A 158 4.49 17.96 13.21
C THR A 158 3.87 17.26 14.41
N HIS A 159 4.72 17.04 15.40
CA HIS A 159 4.37 16.55 16.74
C HIS A 159 4.45 17.67 17.79
N ASP A 160 4.69 18.92 17.36
CA ASP A 160 4.78 20.09 18.22
C ASP A 160 3.53 20.97 18.05
N ARG A 161 2.90 21.35 19.17
CA ARG A 161 1.65 22.13 19.15
C ARG A 161 1.88 23.55 18.66
N ALA A 162 2.96 24.21 19.07
CA ALA A 162 3.24 25.58 18.68
C ALA A 162 3.51 25.65 17.17
N ASP A 163 4.29 24.71 16.66
CA ASP A 163 4.55 24.52 15.23
C ASP A 163 3.26 24.25 14.44
N ALA A 164 2.37 23.38 14.95
CA ALA A 164 1.07 23.13 14.34
C ALA A 164 0.23 24.40 14.20
N LEU A 165 0.28 25.31 15.19
CA LEU A 165 -0.42 26.59 15.14
C LEU A 165 0.21 27.56 14.14
N ARG A 166 1.55 27.57 14.00
CA ARG A 166 2.23 28.35 12.95
C ARG A 166 1.85 27.89 11.54
N ILE A 167 1.72 26.57 11.35
CA ILE A 167 1.24 26.00 10.08
C ILE A 167 -0.18 26.51 9.79
N VAL A 168 -1.08 26.51 10.78
CA VAL A 168 -2.46 27.02 10.63
C VAL A 168 -2.51 28.49 10.20
N GLU A 169 -1.52 29.30 10.59
CA GLU A 169 -1.47 30.72 10.26
C GLU A 169 -0.93 31.00 8.85
N THR A 170 -0.10 30.11 8.31
CA THR A 170 0.66 30.34 7.09
C THR A 170 0.26 29.44 5.91
N ALA A 171 -0.43 28.33 6.16
CA ALA A 171 -0.78 27.38 5.12
C ALA A 171 -1.94 27.87 4.23
N PRO A 172 -1.94 27.53 2.93
CA PRO A 172 -3.07 27.78 2.06
C PRO A 172 -4.24 26.86 2.41
N TYR A 173 -5.45 27.40 2.30
CA TYR A 173 -6.69 26.67 2.55
C TYR A 173 -7.44 26.35 1.25
N PRO A 174 -8.14 25.21 1.17
CA PRO A 174 -8.37 24.25 2.26
C PRO A 174 -7.22 23.25 2.50
N LEU A 175 -7.16 22.68 3.71
CA LEU A 175 -6.19 21.64 4.09
C LEU A 175 -6.85 20.27 4.23
N VAL A 176 -6.14 19.22 3.82
CA VAL A 176 -6.52 17.83 4.02
C VAL A 176 -5.77 17.27 5.24
N SER A 177 -6.50 16.97 6.30
CA SER A 177 -5.97 16.22 7.44
C SER A 177 -6.15 14.72 7.22
N LYS A 178 -5.13 13.92 7.57
CA LYS A 178 -5.18 12.45 7.49
C LYS A 178 -4.78 11.82 8.84
N THR A 179 -5.42 10.71 9.21
CA THR A 179 -5.02 9.90 10.37
C THR A 179 -3.91 8.92 10.00
N VAL A 180 -3.09 8.53 10.98
CA VAL A 180 -1.99 7.56 10.81
C VAL A 180 -2.06 6.53 11.94
N PRO A 181 -2.16 5.22 11.64
CA PRO A 181 -2.43 4.64 10.32
C PRO A 181 -3.86 4.92 9.83
N GLY A 182 -4.16 4.68 8.55
CA GLY A 182 -5.52 4.84 8.03
C GLY A 182 -5.66 4.61 6.52
N SER A 183 -6.60 3.75 6.14
CA SER A 183 -6.82 3.31 4.76
C SER A 183 -8.18 3.72 4.21
N GLY A 184 -8.36 3.65 2.88
CA GLY A 184 -9.67 3.80 2.23
C GLY A 184 -10.36 5.16 2.43
N SER A 185 -9.58 6.22 2.63
CA SER A 185 -10.02 7.58 2.98
C SER A 185 -10.72 7.71 4.35
N ALA A 186 -10.72 6.67 5.17
CA ALA A 186 -11.26 6.74 6.52
C ALA A 186 -10.33 7.60 7.39
N GLY A 187 -10.90 8.56 8.13
CA GLY A 187 -10.10 9.52 8.90
C GLY A 187 -9.50 10.68 8.10
N VAL A 188 -9.82 10.79 6.81
CA VAL A 188 -9.46 11.96 5.99
C VAL A 188 -10.52 13.05 6.16
N ARG A 189 -10.08 14.29 6.43
CA ARG A 189 -10.97 15.44 6.69
C ARG A 189 -10.47 16.69 5.96
N LEU A 190 -11.36 17.38 5.27
CA LEU A 190 -11.12 18.72 4.73
C LEU A 190 -11.31 19.77 5.82
N LEU A 191 -10.35 20.68 5.94
CA LEU A 191 -10.35 21.82 6.84
C LEU A 191 -10.39 23.07 5.97
N GLU A 192 -11.55 23.71 5.91
CA GLU A 192 -11.81 24.78 4.94
C GLU A 192 -11.12 26.10 5.24
N ASN A 193 -10.75 26.34 6.51
CA ASN A 193 -10.17 27.60 6.96
C ASN A 193 -9.35 27.45 8.24
N ALA A 194 -8.63 28.52 8.59
CA ALA A 194 -7.77 28.59 9.77
C ALA A 194 -8.51 28.33 11.09
N ALA A 195 -9.75 28.79 11.24
CA ALA A 195 -10.53 28.54 12.44
C ALA A 195 -10.84 27.03 12.62
N ALA A 196 -11.22 26.35 11.54
CA ALA A 196 -11.45 24.91 11.54
C ALA A 196 -10.16 24.13 11.86
N ALA A 197 -9.02 24.55 11.30
CA ALA A 197 -7.72 23.93 11.54
C ALA A 197 -7.20 24.20 12.96
N ARG A 198 -7.36 25.41 13.51
CA ARG A 198 -6.98 25.72 14.90
C ARG A 198 -7.75 24.84 15.88
N ARG A 199 -9.07 24.75 15.74
CA ARG A 199 -9.89 23.82 16.52
C ARG A 199 -9.48 22.36 16.33
N PHE A 200 -8.99 22.02 15.13
CA PHE A 200 -8.46 20.69 14.87
C PHE A 200 -7.21 20.41 15.72
N VAL A 201 -6.24 21.32 15.70
CA VAL A 201 -5.00 21.28 16.49
C VAL A 201 -5.32 21.16 17.98
N GLU A 202 -6.18 22.02 18.53
CA GLU A 202 -6.54 21.98 19.95
C GLU A 202 -7.07 20.60 20.39
N GLN A 203 -7.88 19.97 19.54
CA GLN A 203 -8.40 18.63 19.86
C GLN A 203 -7.31 17.56 19.72
N ALA A 204 -6.39 17.69 18.75
CA ALA A 204 -5.32 16.73 18.50
C ALA A 204 -4.24 16.75 19.60
N PHE A 205 -3.98 17.91 20.20
CA PHE A 205 -3.02 18.08 21.29
C PHE A 205 -3.68 18.13 22.68
N SER A 206 -4.98 17.84 22.77
CA SER A 206 -5.64 17.64 24.07
C SER A 206 -5.19 16.33 24.72
N ARG A 207 -5.28 16.22 26.05
CA ARG A 207 -4.97 14.97 26.79
C ARG A 207 -5.66 13.73 26.21
N LEU A 208 -6.86 13.90 25.63
CA LEU A 208 -7.63 12.82 25.04
C LEU A 208 -7.28 12.57 23.58
N GLY A 209 -6.70 13.53 22.84
CA GLY A 209 -6.55 13.47 21.39
C GLY A 209 -7.88 13.40 20.62
N ARG A 210 -7.82 13.52 19.29
CA ARG A 210 -8.97 13.37 18.42
C ARG A 210 -9.36 11.90 18.26
N LYS A 211 -10.65 11.62 18.35
CA LYS A 211 -11.20 10.32 17.97
C LYS A 211 -10.97 10.08 16.48
N THR A 212 -10.54 8.87 16.13
CA THR A 212 -10.47 8.41 14.74
C THR A 212 -11.54 7.36 14.47
N HIS A 213 -11.56 6.85 13.25
CA HIS A 213 -12.42 5.74 12.84
C HIS A 213 -11.96 4.40 13.42
N ARG A 214 -10.72 4.30 13.92
CA ARG A 214 -10.14 3.08 14.47
C ARG A 214 -10.25 3.07 16.00
N PRO A 215 -10.86 2.03 16.61
CA PRO A 215 -10.88 1.88 18.07
C PRO A 215 -9.46 1.84 18.63
N GLY A 216 -9.23 2.48 19.78
CA GLY A 216 -7.92 2.52 20.44
C GLY A 216 -6.89 3.47 19.78
N CYS A 217 -7.05 3.83 18.51
CA CYS A 217 -6.15 4.73 17.81
C CYS A 217 -6.72 6.15 17.80
N ARG A 218 -6.14 7.06 18.58
CA ARG A 218 -6.50 8.47 18.53
C ARG A 218 -5.44 9.26 17.80
N GLN A 219 -5.85 10.29 17.08
CA GLN A 219 -4.92 11.28 16.57
C GLN A 219 -4.56 12.21 17.71
N ASN A 220 -3.44 11.90 18.36
CA ASN A 220 -3.00 12.50 19.60
C ASN A 220 -1.55 12.98 19.47
N ASN A 221 -1.29 14.23 19.87
CA ASN A 221 0.03 14.86 19.83
C ASN A 221 0.70 14.89 18.45
N TYR A 222 -0.11 14.97 17.39
CA TYR A 222 0.40 15.19 16.04
C TYR A 222 -0.65 15.82 15.12
N VAL A 223 -0.17 16.50 14.08
CA VAL A 223 -0.96 16.82 12.89
C VAL A 223 -0.24 16.39 11.62
N TYR A 224 -1.05 15.96 10.65
CA TYR A 224 -0.67 15.75 9.26
C TYR A 224 -1.61 16.60 8.44
N PHE A 225 -1.10 17.67 7.84
CA PHE A 225 -1.84 18.53 6.94
C PHE A 225 -1.21 18.45 5.55
N GLN A 226 -2.02 18.17 4.54
CA GLN A 226 -1.62 18.18 3.15
C GLN A 226 -2.46 19.23 2.43
N GLU A 227 -1.84 19.95 1.49
CA GLU A 227 -2.53 20.86 0.60
C GLU A 227 -3.65 20.12 -0.14
N TYR A 228 -4.83 20.72 -0.17
CA TYR A 228 -5.87 20.27 -1.07
C TYR A 228 -5.53 20.69 -2.49
N VAL A 229 -5.44 19.73 -3.41
CA VAL A 229 -5.17 19.99 -4.83
C VAL A 229 -6.51 19.94 -5.58
N PRO A 230 -7.04 21.08 -6.06
CA PRO A 230 -8.19 21.09 -6.94
C PRO A 230 -7.91 20.29 -8.21
N ASN A 231 -8.85 19.43 -8.60
CA ASN A 231 -8.72 18.50 -9.71
C ASN A 231 -10.10 18.19 -10.33
N ASP A 232 -10.10 17.44 -11.43
CA ASP A 232 -11.28 17.10 -12.24
C ASP A 232 -12.19 16.01 -11.61
N GLY A 233 -12.13 15.83 -10.28
CA GLY A 233 -13.02 14.93 -9.56
C GLY A 233 -12.58 13.47 -9.57
N TYR A 234 -11.28 13.18 -9.69
CA TYR A 234 -10.75 11.82 -9.56
C TYR A 234 -9.36 11.82 -8.92
N ASP A 235 -8.97 10.66 -8.40
CA ASP A 235 -7.55 10.33 -8.26
C ASP A 235 -7.18 9.19 -9.22
N LEU A 236 -5.91 9.14 -9.60
CA LEU A 236 -5.32 8.16 -10.49
C LEU A 236 -4.44 7.23 -9.66
N ARG A 237 -4.75 5.93 -9.67
CA ARG A 237 -3.87 4.92 -9.09
C ARG A 237 -3.03 4.31 -10.20
N VAL A 238 -1.71 4.38 -10.05
CA VAL A 238 -0.76 3.64 -10.89
C VAL A 238 -0.03 2.63 -10.01
N ALA A 239 -0.13 1.35 -10.36
CA ALA A 239 0.57 0.27 -9.67
C ALA A 239 1.74 -0.22 -10.53
N VAL A 240 2.95 -0.24 -9.98
CA VAL A 240 4.15 -0.70 -10.67
C VAL A 240 4.68 -2.00 -10.08
N VAL A 241 5.19 -2.88 -10.95
CA VAL A 241 5.87 -4.14 -10.62
C VAL A 241 7.03 -4.33 -11.58
N GLY A 242 8.25 -4.12 -11.09
CA GLY A 242 9.43 -3.99 -11.96
C GLY A 242 9.17 -2.95 -13.06
N GLU A 243 9.35 -3.37 -14.31
CA GLU A 243 9.13 -2.52 -15.49
C GLU A 243 7.68 -2.45 -15.95
N ARG A 244 6.74 -3.15 -15.30
CA ARG A 244 5.32 -3.11 -15.64
C ARG A 244 4.58 -2.06 -14.83
N ALA A 245 3.57 -1.46 -15.45
CA ALA A 245 2.62 -0.56 -14.81
C ALA A 245 1.17 -0.93 -15.17
N PHE A 246 0.31 -0.79 -14.17
CA PHE A 246 -1.14 -0.97 -14.22
C PHE A 246 -1.79 0.28 -13.62
N GLY A 247 -3.10 0.42 -13.74
CA GLY A 247 -3.76 1.53 -13.08
C GLY A 247 -5.17 1.80 -13.56
N TYR A 248 -5.81 2.69 -12.82
CA TYR A 248 -7.19 3.06 -13.03
C TYR A 248 -7.49 4.38 -12.33
N TYR A 249 -8.53 5.03 -12.82
CA TYR A 249 -9.08 6.25 -12.25
C TYR A 249 -10.11 5.86 -11.20
N ARG A 250 -10.10 6.51 -10.03
CA ARG A 250 -11.15 6.39 -9.03
C ARG A 250 -11.90 7.71 -8.98
N GLN A 251 -13.18 7.66 -9.33
CA GLN A 251 -14.02 8.84 -9.42
C GLN A 251 -14.47 9.30 -8.02
N THR A 252 -14.50 10.62 -7.83
CA THR A 252 -14.99 11.27 -6.64
C THR A 252 -16.51 11.38 -6.71
N PRO A 253 -17.26 10.85 -5.72
CA PRO A 253 -18.71 10.98 -5.70
C PRO A 253 -19.17 12.44 -5.58
N PRO A 254 -20.33 12.81 -6.14
CA PRO A 254 -20.90 14.15 -5.97
C PRO A 254 -20.98 14.58 -4.49
N GLY A 255 -20.43 15.75 -4.18
CA GLY A 255 -20.42 16.33 -2.83
C GLY A 255 -19.47 15.63 -1.84
N ASP A 256 -18.48 14.88 -2.32
CA ASP A 256 -17.32 14.42 -1.55
C ASP A 256 -16.04 14.89 -2.26
N PHE A 257 -14.89 14.84 -1.58
CA PHE A 257 -13.58 15.14 -2.18
C PHE A 257 -12.65 13.92 -2.20
N ARG A 258 -13.15 12.77 -1.72
CA ARG A 258 -12.40 11.53 -1.54
C ARG A 258 -12.86 10.47 -2.54
N ALA A 259 -11.94 10.03 -3.38
CA ALA A 259 -12.17 8.98 -4.37
C ALA A 259 -11.94 7.56 -3.82
N SER A 260 -10.84 7.33 -3.08
CA SER A 260 -10.47 6.00 -2.60
C SER A 260 -11.54 5.35 -1.70
N GLY A 261 -11.80 4.05 -1.94
CA GLY A 261 -12.76 3.22 -1.21
C GLY A 261 -14.23 3.45 -1.58
N MET A 262 -14.53 4.14 -2.69
CA MET A 262 -15.91 4.35 -3.19
C MET A 262 -16.34 3.32 -4.24
N ASN A 263 -15.38 2.58 -4.82
CA ASN A 263 -15.56 1.57 -5.88
C ASN A 263 -16.19 2.14 -7.16
N LEU A 264 -15.94 3.42 -7.47
CA LEU A 264 -16.25 4.01 -8.77
C LEU A 264 -14.94 4.02 -9.57
N VAL A 265 -14.67 2.92 -10.25
CA VAL A 265 -13.41 2.69 -10.95
C VAL A 265 -13.64 2.75 -12.45
N GLU A 266 -12.79 3.50 -13.14
CA GLU A 266 -12.73 3.59 -14.59
C GLU A 266 -11.35 3.13 -15.05
N LYS A 267 -11.30 2.18 -15.98
CA LYS A 267 -10.07 1.65 -16.58
C LYS A 267 -9.99 2.15 -18.01
N ARG A 268 -8.95 2.93 -18.29
CA ARG A 268 -8.62 3.47 -19.61
C ARG A 268 -7.11 3.70 -19.70
N ALA A 269 -6.65 4.19 -20.85
CA ALA A 269 -5.27 4.61 -21.04
C ALA A 269 -4.78 5.55 -19.91
N LEU A 270 -3.54 5.33 -19.49
CA LEU A 270 -2.90 6.11 -18.44
C LEU A 270 -1.99 7.18 -19.05
N PRO A 271 -1.94 8.38 -18.50
CA PRO A 271 -1.02 9.42 -18.95
C PRO A 271 0.44 9.00 -18.74
N GLU A 272 1.30 9.26 -19.72
CA GLU A 272 2.69 8.82 -19.69
C GLU A 272 3.48 9.44 -18.52
N ASP A 273 3.22 10.70 -18.22
CA ASP A 273 3.81 11.41 -17.09
C ASP A 273 3.49 10.74 -15.75
N ALA A 274 2.23 10.31 -15.54
CA ALA A 274 1.84 9.55 -14.35
C ALA A 274 2.56 8.19 -14.25
N LEU A 275 2.74 7.49 -15.37
CA LEU A 275 3.51 6.24 -15.41
C LEU A 275 4.97 6.47 -15.00
N ARG A 276 5.60 7.49 -15.58
CA ARG A 276 6.99 7.89 -15.28
C ARG A 276 7.17 8.30 -13.82
N ILE A 277 6.23 9.05 -13.26
CA ILE A 277 6.22 9.37 -11.82
C ILE A 277 6.18 8.08 -11.00
N ALA A 278 5.27 7.16 -11.28
CA ALA A 278 5.13 5.94 -10.49
C ALA A 278 6.39 5.05 -10.50
N TRP A 279 7.05 4.90 -11.66
CA TRP A 279 8.34 4.20 -11.73
C TRP A 279 9.42 4.94 -10.95
N ARG A 280 9.54 6.27 -11.09
CA ARG A 280 10.50 7.08 -10.32
C ARG A 280 10.30 6.92 -8.81
N VAL A 281 9.06 6.87 -8.33
CA VAL A 281 8.78 6.61 -6.91
C VAL A 281 9.30 5.22 -6.52
N ASN A 282 9.10 4.19 -7.35
CA ASN A 282 9.55 2.84 -7.01
C ASN A 282 11.06 2.61 -7.17
N GLU A 283 11.79 3.43 -7.93
CA GLU A 283 13.26 3.43 -7.93
C GLU A 283 13.85 3.76 -6.56
N VAL A 284 13.12 4.57 -5.78
CA VAL A 284 13.44 4.96 -4.41
C VAL A 284 12.91 3.94 -3.41
N VAL A 285 11.62 3.60 -3.48
CA VAL A 285 10.97 2.70 -2.51
C VAL A 285 11.46 1.25 -2.67
N ARG A 286 11.86 0.86 -3.89
CA ARG A 286 12.37 -0.46 -4.25
C ARG A 286 11.48 -1.59 -3.73
N SER A 287 10.17 -1.42 -3.88
CA SER A 287 9.21 -2.44 -3.50
C SER A 287 8.95 -3.38 -4.68
N PRO A 288 8.82 -4.70 -4.45
CA PRO A 288 8.40 -5.63 -5.49
C PRO A 288 7.06 -5.27 -6.14
N MET A 289 6.20 -4.53 -5.42
CA MET A 289 5.08 -3.81 -6.01
C MET A 289 4.83 -2.49 -5.27
N LEU A 290 4.36 -1.47 -5.98
CA LEU A 290 4.02 -0.18 -5.38
C LEU A 290 2.79 0.41 -6.05
N ALA A 291 1.77 0.76 -5.28
CA ALA A 291 0.69 1.63 -5.74
C ALA A 291 1.05 3.09 -5.44
N VAL A 292 0.90 3.96 -6.43
CA VAL A 292 1.08 5.40 -6.31
C VAL A 292 -0.24 6.06 -6.68
N ASP A 293 -0.82 6.76 -5.71
CA ASP A 293 -2.08 7.48 -5.86
C ASP A 293 -1.75 8.96 -6.12
N MET A 294 -2.27 9.49 -7.23
CA MET A 294 -2.00 10.84 -7.69
C MET A 294 -3.28 11.59 -7.99
N VAL A 295 -3.23 12.92 -7.90
CA VAL A 295 -4.26 13.82 -8.40
C VAL A 295 -3.65 14.72 -9.45
N ARG A 296 -4.41 15.00 -10.52
CA ARG A 296 -4.00 15.95 -11.56
C ARG A 296 -4.50 17.33 -11.18
N GLY A 297 -3.60 18.25 -10.90
CA GLY A 297 -3.97 19.64 -10.61
C GLY A 297 -4.59 20.33 -11.83
N LEU A 298 -5.26 21.46 -11.60
CA LEU A 298 -5.78 22.32 -12.67
C LEU A 298 -4.68 22.89 -13.57
N ASP A 299 -3.45 22.92 -13.09
CA ASP A 299 -2.24 23.23 -13.85
C ASP A 299 -1.77 22.09 -14.78
N GLY A 300 -2.48 20.96 -14.77
CA GLY A 300 -2.18 19.78 -15.56
C GLY A 300 -1.12 18.86 -14.95
N ALA A 301 -0.48 19.25 -13.84
CA ALA A 301 0.59 18.48 -13.22
C ALA A 301 0.06 17.45 -12.21
N PHE A 302 0.63 16.24 -12.24
CA PHE A 302 0.33 15.21 -11.26
C PHE A 302 1.06 15.45 -9.94
N ARG A 303 0.31 15.30 -8.85
CA ARG A 303 0.81 15.35 -7.48
C ARG A 303 0.47 14.04 -6.77
N ILE A 304 1.47 13.40 -6.18
CA ILE A 304 1.31 12.20 -5.38
C ILE A 304 0.61 12.59 -4.07
N VAL A 305 -0.42 11.81 -3.70
CA VAL A 305 -1.16 12.01 -2.44
C VAL A 305 -0.95 10.87 -1.44
N GLU A 306 -0.57 9.69 -1.94
CA GLU A 306 -0.26 8.49 -1.15
C GLU A 306 0.54 7.51 -2.01
N PHE A 307 1.41 6.71 -1.39
CA PHE A 307 1.94 5.51 -2.05
C PHE A 307 2.04 4.35 -1.06
N SER A 308 1.80 3.14 -1.54
CA SER A 308 1.66 1.97 -0.69
C SER A 308 2.30 0.72 -1.30
N PRO A 309 3.22 0.05 -0.56
CA PRO A 309 3.85 -1.19 -1.03
C PRO A 309 2.94 -2.42 -0.91
N VAL A 310 1.77 -2.28 -0.28
CA VAL A 310 0.79 -3.36 -0.11
C VAL A 310 -0.61 -2.83 -0.46
N PHE A 311 -1.33 -3.54 -1.31
CA PHE A 311 -2.71 -3.20 -1.66
C PHE A 311 -3.49 -4.45 -2.03
N ALA A 312 -4.82 -4.37 -1.98
CA ALA A 312 -5.70 -5.45 -2.42
C ALA A 312 -5.94 -5.38 -3.93
N VAL A 313 -6.07 -6.55 -4.56
CA VAL A 313 -6.37 -6.71 -5.99
C VAL A 313 -7.56 -7.63 -6.13
N GLU A 314 -8.67 -7.09 -6.64
CA GLU A 314 -9.94 -7.80 -6.80
C GLU A 314 -9.95 -8.70 -8.05
N THR A 315 -9.37 -8.24 -9.15
CA THR A 315 -9.38 -8.95 -10.45
C THR A 315 -8.01 -8.92 -11.12
N PRO A 316 -7.69 -9.83 -12.06
CA PRO A 316 -6.43 -9.80 -12.79
C PRO A 316 -6.38 -8.70 -13.88
N MET A 317 -7.48 -7.94 -14.06
CA MET A 317 -7.57 -6.87 -15.05
C MET A 317 -7.38 -5.51 -14.38
N GLN A 318 -6.15 -5.15 -14.02
CA GLN A 318 -5.89 -3.89 -13.29
C GLN A 318 -5.71 -2.66 -14.19
N LEU A 319 -5.75 -2.82 -15.51
CA LEU A 319 -5.74 -1.77 -16.52
C LEU A 319 -6.48 -2.28 -17.76
N MET A 320 -7.18 -1.39 -18.46
CA MET A 320 -7.76 -1.66 -19.78
C MET A 320 -7.52 -0.46 -20.68
N VAL A 321 -7.06 -0.70 -21.92
CA VAL A 321 -6.89 0.32 -22.95
C VAL A 321 -7.80 -0.06 -24.10
N ASP A 322 -8.74 0.82 -24.47
CA ASP A 322 -9.72 0.57 -25.53
C ASP A 322 -10.46 -0.78 -25.39
N GLY A 323 -10.81 -1.12 -24.14
CA GLY A 323 -11.50 -2.37 -23.80
C GLY A 323 -10.60 -3.60 -23.68
N VAL A 324 -9.30 -3.49 -23.96
CA VAL A 324 -8.34 -4.61 -23.89
C VAL A 324 -7.61 -4.58 -22.54
N PRO A 325 -7.67 -5.65 -21.71
CA PRO A 325 -6.89 -5.72 -20.49
C PRO A 325 -5.40 -5.86 -20.79
N GLY A 326 -4.55 -5.24 -19.97
CA GLY A 326 -3.10 -5.34 -20.16
C GLY A 326 -2.30 -4.60 -19.12
N SER A 327 -1.06 -4.29 -19.50
CA SER A 327 -0.11 -3.51 -18.71
C SER A 327 0.71 -2.62 -19.63
N TYR A 328 1.16 -1.48 -19.14
CA TYR A 328 2.28 -0.78 -19.78
C TYR A 328 3.60 -1.43 -19.36
N VAL A 329 4.57 -1.47 -20.27
CA VAL A 329 5.91 -1.97 -20.04
C VAL A 329 6.90 -0.88 -20.41
N ARG A 330 7.79 -0.52 -19.48
CA ARG A 330 8.92 0.36 -19.73
C ARG A 330 10.06 -0.46 -20.32
N GLU A 331 10.53 -0.04 -21.48
CA GLU A 331 11.63 -0.70 -22.20
C GLU A 331 12.99 -0.09 -21.85
N ALA A 332 14.05 -0.81 -22.19
CA ALA A 332 15.40 -0.26 -22.18
C ALA A 332 15.46 0.96 -23.12
N GLY A 333 15.82 2.14 -22.60
CA GLY A 333 15.76 3.41 -23.32
C GLY A 333 14.53 4.28 -22.99
N GLY A 334 13.61 3.79 -22.16
CA GLY A 334 12.51 4.60 -21.60
C GLY A 334 11.28 4.73 -22.49
N ALA A 335 11.22 4.01 -23.61
CA ALA A 335 10.01 3.82 -24.38
C ALA A 335 8.97 3.06 -23.55
N ILE A 336 7.69 3.36 -23.76
CA ILE A 336 6.58 2.74 -23.03
C ILE A 336 5.64 2.13 -24.06
N ARG A 337 5.40 0.83 -23.94
CA ARG A 337 4.44 0.11 -24.80
C ARG A 337 3.34 -0.54 -23.98
N PHE A 338 2.16 -0.65 -24.57
CA PHE A 338 1.09 -1.46 -24.01
C PHE A 338 1.26 -2.93 -24.39
N GLU A 339 1.06 -3.82 -23.44
CA GLU A 339 1.07 -5.27 -23.62
C GLU A 339 -0.27 -5.85 -23.14
N PRO A 340 -1.08 -6.43 -24.04
CA PRO A 340 -2.31 -7.12 -23.68
C PRO A 340 -2.05 -8.29 -22.73
N GLY A 341 -2.94 -8.50 -21.76
CA GLY A 341 -2.85 -9.62 -20.84
C GLY A 341 -3.64 -9.41 -19.56
N ARG A 342 -3.86 -10.50 -18.82
CA ARG A 342 -4.53 -10.51 -17.51
C ARG A 342 -3.53 -10.98 -16.48
N TYR A 343 -3.28 -10.21 -15.43
CA TYR A 343 -2.24 -10.52 -14.47
C TYR A 343 -2.72 -10.35 -13.04
N TRP A 344 -2.52 -11.40 -12.23
CA TRP A 344 -2.51 -11.22 -10.79
C TRP A 344 -1.24 -10.48 -10.40
N VAL A 345 -1.36 -9.17 -10.16
CA VAL A 345 -0.25 -8.28 -9.76
C VAL A 345 0.55 -8.85 -8.58
N HIS A 346 -0.10 -9.58 -7.67
CA HIS A 346 0.55 -10.27 -6.56
C HIS A 346 1.51 -11.40 -6.99
N GLU A 347 1.21 -12.12 -8.06
CA GLU A 347 2.12 -13.14 -8.62
C GLU A 347 3.33 -12.48 -9.29
N LEU A 348 3.11 -11.40 -10.04
CA LEU A 348 4.21 -10.60 -10.62
C LEU A 348 5.11 -10.02 -9.53
N ALA A 349 4.54 -9.50 -8.45
CA ALA A 349 5.28 -8.94 -7.34
C ALA A 349 6.12 -10.01 -6.61
N LEU A 350 5.60 -11.23 -6.50
CA LEU A 350 6.35 -12.33 -5.88
C LEU A 350 7.51 -12.79 -6.78
N ARG A 351 7.31 -12.83 -8.11
CA ARG A 351 8.39 -13.03 -9.08
C ARG A 351 9.47 -11.96 -8.91
N GLU A 352 9.07 -10.68 -8.84
CA GLU A 352 9.98 -9.57 -8.66
C GLU A 352 10.78 -9.68 -7.37
N PHE A 353 10.11 -9.97 -6.24
CA PHE A 353 10.76 -10.20 -4.95
C PHE A 353 11.85 -11.28 -5.03
N PHE A 354 11.55 -12.42 -5.66
CA PHE A 354 12.54 -13.48 -5.77
C PHE A 354 13.73 -13.11 -6.66
N LEU A 355 13.49 -12.38 -7.75
CA LEU A 355 14.53 -11.95 -8.68
C LEU A 355 15.42 -10.84 -8.12
N THR A 356 14.86 -9.90 -7.36
CA THR A 356 15.60 -8.69 -6.94
C THR A 356 15.99 -8.66 -5.48
N ALA A 357 15.29 -9.39 -4.61
CA ALA A 357 15.64 -9.46 -3.19
C ALA A 357 16.30 -10.79 -2.81
N TYR A 358 15.76 -11.94 -3.24
CA TYR A 358 16.25 -13.24 -2.81
C TYR A 358 17.52 -13.70 -3.55
N LEU A 359 17.48 -13.79 -4.89
CA LEU A 359 18.60 -14.31 -5.68
C LEU A 359 19.91 -13.51 -5.52
N PRO A 360 19.89 -12.15 -5.50
CA PRO A 360 21.12 -11.38 -5.36
C PRO A 360 21.85 -11.62 -4.02
N GLN A 361 21.11 -11.80 -2.92
CA GLN A 361 21.71 -12.06 -1.61
C GLN A 361 22.45 -13.40 -1.56
N ARG A 362 21.96 -14.42 -2.29
CA ARG A 362 22.63 -15.72 -2.38
C ARG A 362 23.93 -15.64 -3.19
N ARG A 363 23.96 -14.82 -4.24
CA ARG A 363 25.19 -14.58 -5.03
C ARG A 363 26.26 -13.86 -4.20
N GLY A 364 25.87 -12.92 -3.34
CA GLY A 364 26.79 -12.21 -2.44
C GLY A 364 27.40 -13.08 -1.34
N LEU A 365 26.72 -14.16 -0.93
CA LEU A 365 27.21 -15.11 0.07
C LEU A 365 28.17 -16.18 -0.51
N GLY A 366 28.24 -16.32 -1.84
CA GLY A 366 29.10 -17.30 -2.53
C GLY A 366 30.39 -16.72 -3.12
N GLY A 367 30.64 -15.42 -2.98
CA GLY A 367 31.82 -14.73 -3.52
C GLY A 367 32.94 -14.44 -2.51
N GLY A 368 32.83 -14.99 -1.30
CA GLY A 368 33.86 -14.91 -0.26
C GLY A 368 34.54 -16.26 -0.07
N THR A 369 35.47 -16.59 -0.97
CA THR A 369 36.54 -17.56 -0.72
C THR A 369 37.86 -16.88 -0.94
#